data_AF-A0A522GYZ0-F1
#
_entry.id   AF-A0A522GYZ0-F1
#
_cell.length_a   1.000
_cell.length_b   1.000
_cell.length_c   1.000
_cell.angle_alpha   90.00
_cell.angle_beta   90.00
_cell.angle_gamma   90.00
#
_symmetry.space_group_name_H-M   'P 1'
#
loop_
_entity.id
_entity.type
_entity.pdbx_description
1 polymer ?
#
loop_
_entity_poly.entity_id
_entity_poly.type
_entity_poly.pdbx_seq_one_letter_code
_entity_poly.pdbx_strand_id
1 'polypeptide(L)'
;MTFGMAPAPALAGNEILERILAAPSGLVTLACQDIQALLEQFTATARHTGQAIYLWQPDTGLGSLREAHLRIPDCQRLGNALRYMQQSLHFGVYLLVGIELPLSAPDATLLRQLARAPKAYLRRIVLIDVPPALTAHLADLAVPMDSEDGRPPRLRLRDGRWLS
;
A
#
# COMPACT_ATOMS: atom_id res chain seq x y z
N MET A 1 11.36 39.96 -3.31
CA MET A 1 10.56 38.85 -3.88
C MET A 1 11.26 37.56 -3.52
N THR A 2 10.74 36.86 -2.52
CA THR A 2 11.22 35.54 -2.07
C THR A 2 10.01 34.63 -2.05
N PHE A 3 9.95 33.69 -2.98
CA PHE A 3 8.99 32.59 -2.93
C PHE A 3 9.43 31.69 -1.77
N GLY A 4 8.81 31.89 -0.61
CA GLY A 4 8.94 30.99 0.52
C GLY A 4 8.31 29.66 0.15
N MET A 5 9.17 28.66 0.01
CA MET A 5 8.86 27.25 -0.21
C MET A 5 7.72 26.79 0.72
N ALA A 6 6.57 26.44 0.15
CA ALA A 6 5.51 25.77 0.90
C ALA A 6 5.93 24.31 1.12
N PRO A 7 6.02 23.80 2.36
CA PRO A 7 6.16 22.37 2.56
C PRO A 7 4.76 21.73 2.55
N ALA A 8 4.41 20.99 1.50
CA ALA A 8 3.34 19.99 1.52
C ALA A 8 3.58 18.99 0.37
N PRO A 9 3.46 17.66 0.61
CA PRO A 9 2.34 17.04 1.31
C PRO A 9 2.77 15.87 2.22
N ALA A 10 3.36 16.13 3.38
CA ALA A 10 3.52 15.07 4.39
C ALA A 10 2.15 14.54 4.90
N LEU A 11 1.07 15.32 4.68
CA LEU A 11 -0.28 15.02 5.14
C LEU A 11 -0.97 13.88 4.35
N ALA A 12 -0.69 13.74 3.04
CA ALA A 12 -1.34 12.72 2.21
C ALA A 12 -0.92 11.30 2.58
N GLY A 13 0.37 11.04 2.75
CA GLY A 13 0.88 9.71 3.10
C GLY A 13 0.40 9.23 4.46
N ASN A 14 0.39 10.08 5.48
CA ASN A 14 -0.10 9.67 6.81
C ASN A 14 -1.61 9.34 6.79
N GLU A 15 -2.42 10.14 6.12
CA GLU A 15 -3.86 9.89 5.95
C GLU A 15 -4.13 8.58 5.19
N ILE A 16 -3.40 8.32 4.10
CA ILE A 16 -3.51 7.06 3.36
C ILE A 16 -3.13 5.88 4.26
N LEU A 17 -2.05 6.01 5.05
CA LEU A 17 -1.62 4.97 5.96
C LEU A 17 -2.67 4.68 7.03
N GLU A 18 -3.25 5.71 7.64
CA GLU A 18 -4.34 5.55 8.61
C GLU A 18 -5.55 4.84 8.00
N ARG A 19 -5.93 5.19 6.76
CA ARG A 19 -7.01 4.51 6.03
C ARG A 19 -6.67 3.03 5.74
N ILE A 20 -5.42 2.73 5.36
CA ILE A 20 -4.94 1.34 5.19
C ILE A 20 -5.07 0.57 6.50
N LEU A 21 -4.70 1.18 7.63
CA LEU A 21 -4.79 0.55 8.94
C LEU A 21 -6.24 0.32 9.37
N ALA A 22 -7.14 1.26 9.07
CA ALA A 22 -8.56 1.17 9.36
C ALA A 22 -9.34 0.22 8.42
N ALA A 23 -8.74 -0.25 7.32
CA ALA A 23 -9.42 -1.11 6.36
C ALA A 23 -10.02 -2.38 7.02
N PRO A 24 -11.27 -2.75 6.72
CA PRO A 24 -11.90 -3.94 7.30
C PRO A 24 -11.27 -5.27 6.80
N SER A 25 -10.56 -5.23 5.67
CA SER A 25 -9.86 -6.38 5.09
C SER A 25 -8.36 -6.35 5.41
N GLY A 26 -7.73 -7.53 5.45
CA GLY A 26 -6.26 -7.64 5.44
C GLY A 26 -5.64 -7.23 4.11
N LEU A 27 -6.45 -7.12 3.05
CA LEU A 27 -6.02 -6.78 1.70
C LEU A 27 -6.62 -5.45 1.24
N VAL A 28 -5.78 -4.60 0.66
CA VAL A 28 -6.12 -3.29 0.11
C VAL A 28 -5.58 -3.21 -1.31
N THR A 29 -6.35 -2.67 -2.24
CA THR A 29 -5.83 -2.24 -3.55
C THR A 29 -5.77 -0.72 -3.56
N LEU A 30 -4.60 -0.16 -3.85
CA LEU A 30 -4.36 1.28 -3.87
C LEU A 30 -4.02 1.72 -5.29
N ALA A 31 -4.87 2.57 -5.86
CA ALA A 31 -4.55 3.32 -7.07
C ALA A 31 -3.69 4.53 -6.71
N CYS A 32 -2.57 4.70 -7.41
CA CYS A 32 -1.62 5.77 -7.17
C CYS A 32 -1.08 6.36 -8.48
N GLN A 33 -1.07 7.69 -8.60
CA GLN A 33 -0.51 8.35 -9.78
C GLN A 33 1.01 8.51 -9.68
N ASP A 34 1.53 8.64 -8.46
CA ASP A 34 2.96 8.82 -8.19
C ASP A 34 3.40 7.89 -7.05
N ILE A 35 3.70 6.64 -7.43
CA ILE A 35 4.18 5.61 -6.51
C ILE A 35 5.47 6.06 -5.81
N GLN A 36 6.37 6.77 -6.49
CA GLN A 36 7.66 7.15 -5.91
C GLN A 36 7.46 8.15 -4.78
N ALA A 37 6.66 9.21 -5.01
CA ALA A 37 6.34 10.18 -3.97
C ALA A 37 5.63 9.52 -2.77
N LEU A 38 4.72 8.56 -3.01
CA LEU A 38 4.07 7.81 -1.93
C LEU A 38 5.06 6.96 -1.12
N LEU A 39 5.97 6.25 -1.80
CA LEU A 39 6.98 5.42 -1.13
C LEU A 39 7.99 6.24 -0.33
N GLU A 40 8.35 7.43 -0.82
CA GLU A 40 9.18 8.40 -0.08
C GLU A 40 8.47 8.87 1.19
N GLN A 41 7.18 9.21 1.11
CA GLN A 41 6.36 9.59 2.26
C GLN A 41 6.26 8.45 3.28
N PHE A 42 5.96 7.23 2.84
CA PHE A 42 5.91 6.06 3.73
C PHE A 42 7.26 5.72 4.36
N THR A 43 8.36 5.94 3.63
CA THR A 43 9.72 5.79 4.16
C THR A 43 10.02 6.83 5.23
N ALA A 44 9.68 8.10 5.00
CA ALA A 44 9.80 9.16 6.00
C ALA A 44 8.97 8.83 7.26
N THR A 45 7.72 8.40 7.08
CA THR A 45 6.85 7.98 8.18
C THR A 45 7.43 6.80 8.94
N ALA A 46 7.84 5.72 8.26
CA ALA A 46 8.40 4.52 8.90
C ALA A 46 9.68 4.83 9.72
N ARG A 47 10.53 5.73 9.22
CA ARG A 47 11.73 6.19 9.93
C ARG A 47 11.40 7.07 11.14
N HIS A 48 10.39 7.93 11.02
CA HIS A 48 10.01 8.85 12.09
C HIS A 48 9.24 8.15 13.22
N THR A 49 8.30 7.26 12.89
CA THR A 49 7.39 6.62 13.85
C THR A 49 7.86 5.23 14.29
N GLY A 50 8.83 4.65 13.59
CA GLY A 50 9.27 3.27 13.80
C GLY A 50 8.31 2.21 13.28
N GLN A 51 7.22 2.59 12.59
CA GLN A 51 6.23 1.66 12.05
C GLN A 51 6.86 0.60 11.12
N ALA A 52 6.36 -0.63 11.22
CA ALA A 52 6.84 -1.75 10.42
C ALA A 52 6.18 -1.74 9.03
N ILE A 53 6.74 -0.93 8.13
CA ILE A 53 6.34 -0.85 6.73
C ILE A 53 7.40 -1.52 5.86
N TYR A 54 6.97 -2.41 4.99
CA TYR A 54 7.81 -3.18 4.10
C TYR A 54 7.39 -2.96 2.66
N LEU A 55 8.37 -2.98 1.75
CA LEU A 55 8.16 -2.89 0.31
C LEU A 55 8.65 -4.18 -0.33
N TRP A 56 7.80 -4.79 -1.15
CA TRP A 56 8.16 -5.85 -2.07
C TRP A 56 8.09 -5.35 -3.50
N GLN A 57 9.16 -5.62 -4.27
CA GLN A 57 9.23 -5.41 -5.71
C GLN A 57 9.83 -6.66 -6.38
N PRO A 58 9.50 -6.94 -7.64
CA PRO A 58 10.03 -8.10 -8.37
C PRO A 58 11.56 -8.17 -8.36
N ASP A 59 12.23 -7.03 -8.54
CA ASP A 59 13.68 -6.96 -8.69
C ASP A 59 14.45 -7.01 -7.37
N THR A 60 13.84 -6.50 -6.28
CA THR A 60 14.54 -6.25 -5.02
C THR A 60 14.06 -7.13 -3.87
N GLY A 61 12.92 -7.81 -4.04
CA GLY A 61 12.29 -8.61 -2.99
C GLY A 61 11.73 -7.78 -1.85
N LEU A 62 11.48 -8.41 -0.70
CA LEU A 62 10.90 -7.76 0.47
C LEU A 62 11.98 -7.06 1.32
N GLY A 63 11.77 -5.78 1.64
CA GLY A 63 12.65 -5.00 2.50
C GLY A 63 11.92 -4.04 3.42
N SER A 64 12.58 -3.61 4.50
CA SER A 64 12.05 -2.61 5.43
C SER A 64 12.20 -1.20 4.85
N LEU A 65 11.15 -0.39 4.90
CA LEU A 65 11.26 1.04 4.56
C LEU A 65 11.94 1.85 5.67
N ARG A 66 11.87 1.38 6.92
CA ARG A 66 12.57 2.00 8.05
C ARG A 66 14.08 1.83 7.93
N GLU A 67 14.52 0.62 7.58
CA GLU A 67 15.93 0.23 7.53
C GLU A 67 16.32 -0.10 6.08
N ALA A 68 16.87 0.89 5.36
CA ALA A 68 17.07 0.81 3.90
C ALA A 68 17.86 -0.43 3.43
N HIS A 69 18.79 -0.92 4.24
CA HIS A 69 19.62 -2.10 3.94
C HIS A 69 19.04 -3.42 4.45
N LEU A 70 17.98 -3.39 5.28
CA LEU A 70 17.36 -4.59 5.80
C LEU A 70 16.47 -5.22 4.74
N ARG A 71 16.92 -6.34 4.19
CA ARG A 71 16.15 -7.20 3.30
C ARG A 71 15.72 -8.46 4.05
N ILE A 72 14.52 -8.93 3.76
CA ILE A 72 14.02 -10.17 4.30
C ILE A 72 14.55 -11.32 3.42
N PRO A 73 15.33 -12.26 3.97
CA PRO A 73 15.87 -13.38 3.22
C PRO A 73 14.77 -14.19 2.52
N ASP A 74 15.13 -14.80 1.39
CA ASP A 74 14.27 -15.69 0.59
C ASP A 74 12.97 -15.07 0.04
N CYS A 75 12.73 -13.77 0.26
CA CYS A 75 11.51 -13.08 -0.14
C CYS A 75 11.62 -12.31 -1.47
N GLN A 76 12.50 -12.76 -2.39
CA GLN A 76 12.58 -12.21 -3.75
C GLN A 76 11.34 -12.61 -4.58
N ARG A 77 10.93 -13.87 -4.48
CA ARG A 77 9.74 -14.38 -5.19
C ARG A 77 8.47 -14.02 -4.42
N LEU A 78 7.44 -13.59 -5.14
CA LEU A 78 6.14 -13.22 -4.57
C LEU A 78 5.59 -14.27 -3.60
N GLY A 79 5.54 -15.55 -4.01
CA GLY A 79 5.02 -16.61 -3.15
C GLY A 79 5.78 -16.83 -1.84
N ASN A 80 7.09 -16.55 -1.80
CA ASN A 80 7.86 -16.59 -0.56
C ASN A 80 7.53 -15.39 0.32
N ALA A 81 7.45 -14.19 -0.27
CA ALA A 81 7.05 -12.98 0.45
C ALA A 81 5.64 -13.12 1.05
N LEU A 82 4.67 -13.66 0.30
CA LEU A 82 3.31 -13.92 0.80
C LEU A 82 3.29 -14.94 1.94
N ARG A 83 4.09 -16.02 1.87
CA ARG A 83 4.23 -16.98 2.98
C ARG A 83 4.85 -16.33 4.21
N TYR A 84 5.89 -15.52 4.03
CA TYR A 84 6.48 -14.75 5.12
C TYR A 84 5.44 -13.84 5.80
N MET A 85 4.67 -13.07 5.00
CA MET A 85 3.60 -12.20 5.50
C MET A 85 2.54 -13.01 6.26
N GLN A 86 2.15 -14.18 5.77
CA GLN A 86 1.16 -15.04 6.42
C GLN A 86 1.64 -15.55 7.79
N GLN A 87 2.92 -15.87 7.90
CA GLN A 87 3.53 -16.44 9.09
C GLN A 87 4.04 -15.37 10.08
N SER A 88 4.03 -14.09 9.70
CA SER A 88 4.57 -13.01 10.54
C SER A 88 3.75 -12.86 11.83
N LEU A 89 4.45 -12.87 12.98
CA LEU A 89 3.88 -12.77 14.32
C LEU A 89 3.85 -11.33 14.86
N HIS A 90 3.98 -10.35 13.96
CA HIS A 90 4.03 -8.93 14.31
C HIS A 90 3.13 -8.11 13.38
N PHE A 91 2.86 -6.88 13.83
CA PHE A 91 2.25 -5.85 13.01
C PHE A 91 3.08 -5.60 11.76
N GLY A 92 2.45 -5.48 10.59
CA GLY A 92 3.15 -5.13 9.36
C GLY A 92 2.25 -4.58 8.27
N VAL A 93 2.68 -3.50 7.63
CA VAL A 93 2.11 -3.00 6.38
C VAL A 93 3.06 -3.41 5.26
N TYR A 94 2.56 -4.20 4.32
CA TYR A 94 3.32 -4.77 3.21
C TYR A 94 2.83 -4.17 1.90
N LEU A 95 3.68 -3.35 1.29
CA LEU A 95 3.42 -2.70 0.02
C LEU A 95 3.96 -3.60 -1.10
N LEU A 96 3.11 -4.01 -2.02
CA LEU A 96 3.50 -4.81 -3.17
C LEU A 96 3.29 -3.98 -4.43
N VAL A 97 4.39 -3.75 -5.15
CA VAL A 97 4.41 -2.99 -6.41
C VAL A 97 4.86 -3.94 -7.53
N GLY A 98 4.33 -3.76 -8.73
CA GLY A 98 4.81 -4.50 -9.92
C GLY A 98 4.42 -5.99 -9.92
N ILE A 99 3.26 -6.34 -9.36
CA ILE A 99 2.75 -7.71 -9.48
C ILE A 99 2.31 -7.96 -10.93
N GLU A 100 2.94 -8.93 -11.57
CA GLU A 100 2.59 -9.37 -12.91
C GLU A 100 1.51 -10.47 -12.91
N LEU A 101 0.76 -10.55 -14.01
CA LEU A 101 -0.23 -11.60 -14.27
C LEU A 101 0.27 -12.58 -15.34
N PRO A 102 -0.16 -13.85 -15.30
CA PRO A 102 -1.11 -14.42 -14.35
C PRO A 102 -0.47 -14.76 -13.00
N LEU A 103 -1.23 -14.57 -11.91
CA LEU A 103 -0.84 -15.13 -10.62
C LEU A 103 -0.88 -16.65 -10.66
N SER A 104 0.11 -17.28 -10.02
CA SER A 104 0.05 -18.72 -9.78
C SER A 104 -1.14 -19.05 -8.85
N ALA A 105 -1.74 -20.23 -9.02
CA ALA A 105 -2.84 -20.67 -8.14
C ALA A 105 -2.46 -20.69 -6.64
N PRO A 106 -1.23 -21.09 -6.25
CA PRO A 106 -0.75 -20.94 -4.88
C PRO A 106 -0.73 -19.49 -4.39
N ASP A 107 -0.18 -18.55 -5.17
CA ASP A 107 -0.06 -17.14 -4.77
C ASP A 107 -1.44 -16.48 -4.65
N ALA A 108 -2.34 -16.77 -5.59
CA ALA A 108 -3.73 -16.34 -5.51
C ALA A 108 -4.40 -16.86 -4.23
N THR A 109 -4.16 -18.12 -3.86
CA THR A 109 -4.72 -18.71 -2.63
C THR A 109 -4.17 -18.03 -1.37
N LEU A 110 -2.86 -17.74 -1.33
CA LEU A 110 -2.24 -17.01 -0.23
C LEU A 110 -2.83 -15.60 -0.07
N LEU A 111 -3.01 -14.86 -1.18
CA LEU A 111 -3.65 -13.54 -1.14
C LEU A 111 -5.08 -13.60 -0.57
N ARG A 112 -5.89 -14.59 -0.97
CA ARG A 112 -7.24 -14.76 -0.40
C ARG A 112 -7.21 -15.08 1.09
N GLN A 113 -6.21 -15.82 1.56
CA GLN A 113 -6.04 -16.11 2.98
C GLN A 113 -5.61 -14.86 3.76
N LEU A 114 -4.72 -14.05 3.18
CA LEU A 114 -4.24 -12.79 3.75
C LEU A 114 -5.30 -11.69 3.76
N ALA A 115 -6.29 -11.74 2.86
CA ALA A 115 -7.43 -10.82 2.85
C ALA A 115 -8.34 -10.97 4.08
N ARG A 116 -8.40 -12.17 4.67
CA ARG A 116 -9.22 -12.40 5.87
C ARG A 116 -8.68 -11.57 7.04
N ALA A 117 -9.58 -10.96 7.80
CA ALA A 117 -9.22 -10.16 8.96
C ALA A 117 -8.30 -10.97 9.92
N PRO A 118 -7.13 -10.43 10.29
CA PRO A 118 -6.21 -11.15 11.16
C PRO A 118 -6.77 -11.30 12.57
N LYS A 119 -6.65 -12.50 13.16
CA LYS A 119 -7.16 -12.82 14.50
C LYS A 119 -6.27 -12.35 15.67
N ALA A 120 -5.01 -12.03 15.41
CA ALA A 120 -4.02 -11.76 16.46
C ALA A 120 -3.13 -10.54 16.15
N TYR A 121 -2.45 -10.55 14.99
CA TYR A 121 -1.54 -9.48 14.58
C TYR A 121 -2.04 -8.80 13.32
N LEU A 122 -2.18 -7.48 13.37
CA LEU A 122 -2.67 -6.70 12.23
C LEU A 122 -1.62 -6.71 11.10
N ARG A 123 -2.02 -7.27 9.96
CA ARG A 123 -1.22 -7.34 8.73
C ARG A 123 -2.04 -6.73 7.60
N ARG A 124 -1.52 -5.68 6.97
CA ARG A 124 -2.12 -5.08 5.79
C ARG A 124 -1.25 -5.36 4.59
N ILE A 125 -1.85 -5.98 3.59
CA ILE A 125 -1.24 -6.24 2.30
C ILE A 125 -1.83 -5.22 1.36
N VAL A 126 -1.00 -4.34 0.82
CA VAL A 126 -1.39 -3.22 -0.03
C VAL A 126 -0.85 -3.48 -1.41
N LEU A 127 -1.75 -3.72 -2.35
CA LEU A 127 -1.45 -3.93 -3.75
C LEU A 127 -1.51 -2.56 -4.45
N ILE A 128 -0.37 -2.03 -4.87
CA ILE A 128 -0.28 -0.69 -5.47
C ILE A 128 -0.26 -0.80 -7.00
N ASP A 129 -1.15 -0.06 -7.66
CA ASP A 129 -1.26 0.03 -9.13
C ASP A 129 -1.23 -1.32 -9.84
N VAL A 130 -1.98 -2.27 -9.29
CA VAL A 130 -2.12 -3.59 -9.88
C VAL A 130 -2.98 -3.56 -11.15
N PRO A 131 -2.74 -4.49 -12.09
CA PRO A 131 -3.55 -4.60 -13.31
C PRO A 131 -5.05 -4.71 -12.98
N PRO A 132 -5.95 -4.09 -13.77
CA PRO A 132 -7.41 -4.14 -13.53
C PRO A 132 -7.97 -5.56 -13.40
N ALA A 133 -7.41 -6.52 -14.14
CA ALA A 133 -7.78 -7.93 -14.06
C ALA A 133 -7.50 -8.53 -12.68
N LEU A 134 -6.42 -8.11 -12.00
CA LEU A 134 -6.12 -8.55 -10.64
C LEU A 134 -7.07 -7.91 -9.62
N THR A 135 -7.37 -6.62 -9.78
CA THR A 135 -8.37 -5.92 -8.95
C THR A 135 -9.73 -6.59 -9.06
N ALA A 136 -10.19 -6.91 -10.27
CA ALA A 136 -11.45 -7.59 -10.50
C ALA A 136 -11.49 -8.98 -9.84
N HIS A 137 -10.39 -9.75 -9.91
CA HIS A 137 -10.28 -11.06 -9.27
C HIS A 137 -10.30 -11.01 -7.74
N LEU A 138 -9.98 -9.85 -7.15
CA LEU A 138 -9.89 -9.64 -5.71
C LEU A 138 -10.99 -8.73 -5.17
N ALA A 139 -11.95 -8.30 -5.99
CA ALA A 139 -12.91 -7.24 -5.65
C ALA A 139 -13.71 -7.53 -4.37
N ASP A 140 -14.10 -8.78 -4.14
CA ASP A 140 -14.85 -9.18 -2.94
C ASP A 140 -13.97 -9.35 -1.69
N LEU A 141 -12.65 -9.26 -1.84
CA LEU A 141 -11.66 -9.56 -0.82
C LEU A 141 -10.82 -8.34 -0.44
N ALA A 142 -10.56 -7.44 -1.37
CA ALA A 142 -9.74 -6.26 -1.18
C ALA A 142 -10.60 -5.01 -0.98
N VAL A 143 -10.12 -4.09 -0.14
CA VAL A 143 -10.72 -2.76 -0.02
C VAL A 143 -10.06 -1.85 -1.06
N PRO A 144 -10.82 -1.31 -2.04
CA PRO A 144 -10.28 -0.35 -2.99
C PRO A 144 -10.05 1.00 -2.31
N MET A 145 -8.93 1.64 -2.64
CA MET A 145 -8.54 2.96 -2.18
C MET A 145 -7.88 3.74 -3.31
N ASP A 146 -8.08 5.05 -3.33
CA ASP A 146 -7.29 5.97 -4.14
C ASP A 146 -6.38 6.83 -3.24
N SER A 147 -5.17 7.07 -3.71
CA SER A 147 -4.22 8.01 -3.11
C SER A 147 -4.72 9.46 -3.13
N GLU A 148 -5.62 9.83 -4.05
CA GLU A 148 -6.18 11.18 -4.21
C GLU A 148 -7.45 11.43 -3.40
N ASP A 149 -8.05 10.41 -2.78
CA ASP A 149 -9.31 10.49 -2.00
C ASP A 149 -9.23 11.46 -0.79
N GLY A 150 -8.03 11.96 -0.44
CA GLY A 150 -7.82 13.01 0.57
C GLY A 150 -8.04 14.44 0.06
N ARG A 151 -8.20 14.65 -1.25
CA ARG A 151 -8.58 15.98 -1.78
C ARG A 151 -10.06 16.22 -1.46
N PRO A 152 -10.43 17.39 -0.88
CA PRO A 152 -11.83 17.74 -0.75
C PRO A 152 -12.47 17.64 -2.14
N PRO A 153 -13.66 17.01 -2.25
CA PRO A 153 -14.32 16.89 -3.55
C PRO A 153 -14.41 18.28 -4.13
N ARG A 154 -13.92 18.47 -5.36
CA ARG A 154 -14.03 19.77 -6.05
C ARG A 154 -15.50 20.16 -6.03
N LEU A 155 -15.83 21.11 -5.15
CA LEU A 155 -17.19 21.59 -4.97
C LEU A 155 -17.62 22.20 -6.30
N ARG A 156 -18.53 21.51 -6.96
CA ARG A 156 -19.14 22.00 -8.19
C ARG A 156 -20.25 22.96 -7.78
N LEU A 157 -20.20 24.18 -8.29
CA LEU A 157 -21.30 25.12 -8.13
C LEU A 157 -22.53 24.54 -8.86
N ARG A 158 -23.73 24.86 -8.37
CA ARG A 158 -25.00 24.41 -8.99
C ARG A 158 -25.15 24.83 -10.46
N ASP A 159 -24.38 25.82 -10.89
CA ASP A 159 -24.30 26.31 -12.28
C ASP A 159 -23.35 25.50 -13.18
N GLY A 160 -22.72 24.46 -12.65
CA GLY A 160 -21.84 23.56 -13.38
C GLY A 160 -20.38 23.98 -13.45
N ARG A 161 -19.99 25.13 -12.87
CA ARG A 161 -18.61 25.62 -12.87
C ARG A 161 -17.76 24.99 -11.77
N TRP A 162 -16.49 24.78 -12.09
CA TRP A 162 -15.48 24.32 -11.14
C TRP A 162 -14.87 25.50 -10.40
N LEU A 163 -14.74 25.41 -9.08
CA LEU A 163 -13.92 26.36 -8.31
C LEU A 163 -12.45 26.02 -8.52
N SER A 164 -11.71 26.97 -9.12
CA SER A 164 -10.26 26.95 -9.31
C SER A 164 -9.54 27.53 -8.10
#